data_AF-A0A932KRL1-F1
#
_entry.id   AF-A0A932KRL1-F1
#
_cell.length_a   1.000
_cell.length_b   1.000
_cell.length_c   1.000
_cell.angle_alpha   90.00
_cell.angle_beta   90.00
_cell.angle_gamma   90.00
#
_symmetry.space_group_name_H-M   'P 1'
#
loop_
_entity.id
_entity.type
_entity.pdbx_description
1 polymer ?
#
loop_
_entity_poly.entity_id
_entity_poly.type
_entity_poly.pdbx_seq_one_letter_code
_entity_poly.pdbx_strand_id
1 'polypeptide(L)'
;MTIQEIRHAFSGRLMGGLKMRTAVCETLLLLPEDIVKYVTRNVWFISSPDDAWAFTFRGSEIAKRHLVVLTEELFSQAPEDINYTIVHEIGHVMLNHKNSIGVEQTQTEINKQEKEADEFARRYLG
;
A
#
# COMPACT_ATOMS: atom_id res chain seq x y z
N MET A 1 -14.65 -9.38 4.84
CA MET A 1 -14.76 -8.99 3.42
C MET A 1 -14.20 -10.09 2.54
N THR A 2 -14.60 -10.20 1.28
CA THR A 2 -14.03 -11.12 0.27
C THR A 2 -13.04 -10.39 -0.65
N ILE A 3 -12.21 -11.11 -1.41
CA ILE A 3 -11.31 -10.51 -2.43
C ILE A 3 -12.11 -9.67 -3.43
N GLN A 4 -13.28 -10.15 -3.87
CA GLN A 4 -14.12 -9.44 -4.84
C GLN A 4 -14.67 -8.13 -4.25
N GLU A 5 -15.08 -8.14 -2.99
CA GLU A 5 -15.52 -6.94 -2.28
C GLU A 5 -14.39 -5.92 -2.13
N ILE A 6 -13.18 -6.36 -1.79
CA ILE A 6 -11.99 -5.49 -1.67
C ILE A 6 -11.63 -4.89 -3.03
N ARG A 7 -11.56 -5.70 -4.10
CA ARG A 7 -11.29 -5.22 -5.46
C ARG A 7 -12.31 -4.18 -5.90
N HIS A 8 -13.59 -4.43 -5.63
CA HIS A 8 -14.66 -3.49 -5.95
C HIS A 8 -14.53 -2.19 -5.13
N ALA A 9 -14.20 -2.27 -3.84
CA ALA A 9 -14.01 -1.11 -2.97
C ALA A 9 -12.88 -0.17 -3.43
N PHE A 10 -11.84 -0.72 -4.07
CA PHE A 10 -10.78 0.11 -4.66
C PHE A 10 -11.25 0.96 -5.83
N SER A 11 -12.32 0.60 -6.55
CA SER A 11 -12.92 1.43 -7.61
C SER A 11 -11.88 1.99 -8.62
N GLY A 12 -10.97 1.14 -9.09
CA GLY A 12 -9.92 1.51 -10.05
C GLY A 12 -8.62 2.06 -9.45
N ARG A 13 -8.51 2.14 -8.12
CA ARG A 13 -7.29 2.63 -7.41
C ARG A 13 -6.27 1.54 -7.10
N LEU A 14 -6.50 0.33 -7.61
CA LEU A 14 -5.61 -0.81 -7.50
C LEU A 14 -5.12 -1.12 -8.93
N MET A 15 -4.04 -0.44 -9.32
CA MET A 15 -3.50 -0.42 -10.69
C MET A 15 -2.19 -1.19 -10.75
N GLY A 16 -2.15 -2.23 -11.56
CA GLY A 16 -1.00 -3.10 -11.71
C GLY A 16 -1.42 -4.46 -12.26
N GLY A 17 -0.44 -5.32 -12.51
CA GLY A 17 -0.69 -6.66 -13.02
C GLY A 17 -1.53 -7.54 -12.09
N LEU A 18 -2.07 -8.65 -12.61
CA LEU A 18 -2.94 -9.56 -11.82
C LEU A 18 -2.28 -10.02 -10.50
N LYS A 19 -0.98 -10.35 -10.53
CA LYS A 19 -0.23 -10.80 -9.34
C LYS A 19 -0.28 -9.77 -8.22
N MET A 20 0.04 -8.51 -8.52
CA MET A 20 0.01 -7.41 -7.55
C MET A 20 -1.39 -7.22 -6.97
N ARG A 21 -2.42 -7.20 -7.83
CA ARG A 21 -3.80 -6.96 -7.38
C ARG A 21 -4.30 -8.07 -6.48
N THR A 22 -3.95 -9.32 -6.78
CA THR A 22 -4.25 -10.48 -5.93
C THR A 22 -3.53 -10.37 -4.60
N ALA A 23 -2.21 -10.14 -4.61
CA ALA A 23 -1.40 -9.99 -3.39
C ALA A 23 -1.96 -8.93 -2.46
N VAL A 24 -2.23 -7.71 -2.95
CA VAL A 24 -2.81 -6.63 -2.12
C VAL A 24 -4.15 -7.05 -1.51
N CYS A 25 -5.02 -7.71 -2.27
CA CYS A 25 -6.31 -8.14 -1.74
C CYS A 25 -6.17 -9.26 -0.70
N GLU A 26 -5.27 -10.22 -0.92
CA GLU A 26 -4.96 -11.29 0.02
C GLU A 26 -4.36 -10.74 1.31
N THR A 27 -3.40 -9.82 1.22
CA THR A 27 -2.82 -9.16 2.40
C THR A 27 -3.87 -8.40 3.19
N LEU A 28 -4.78 -7.67 2.53
CA LEU A 28 -5.85 -6.92 3.22
C LEU A 28 -6.83 -7.83 3.95
N LEU A 29 -7.00 -9.09 3.55
CA LEU A 29 -7.84 -10.04 4.29
C LEU A 29 -7.24 -10.41 5.66
N LEU A 30 -5.95 -10.18 5.87
CA LEU A 30 -5.28 -10.41 7.15
C LEU A 30 -5.52 -9.27 8.15
N LEU A 31 -6.08 -8.14 7.69
CA LEU A 31 -6.24 -6.93 8.50
C LEU A 31 -7.67 -6.75 9.02
N PRO A 32 -7.84 -6.07 10.17
CA PRO A 32 -9.14 -5.60 10.64
C PRO A 32 -9.94 -4.82 9.59
N GLU A 33 -11.27 -5.01 9.59
CA GLU A 33 -12.16 -4.46 8.57
C GLU A 33 -12.14 -2.91 8.50
N ASP A 34 -11.94 -2.23 9.62
CA ASP A 34 -11.81 -0.78 9.69
C ASP A 34 -10.56 -0.27 8.94
N ILE A 35 -9.43 -0.98 9.08
CA ILE A 35 -8.21 -0.70 8.31
C ILE A 35 -8.46 -0.94 6.82
N VAL A 36 -9.07 -2.07 6.45
CA VAL A 36 -9.39 -2.38 5.05
C VAL A 36 -10.29 -1.30 4.44
N LYS A 37 -11.32 -0.84 5.17
CA LYS A 37 -12.21 0.25 4.73
C LYS A 37 -11.47 1.58 4.58
N TYR A 38 -10.54 1.90 5.47
CA TYR A 38 -9.74 3.11 5.35
C TYR A 38 -8.83 3.04 4.12
N VAL A 39 -8.09 1.94 3.97
CA VAL A 39 -7.13 1.74 2.88
C VAL A 39 -7.83 1.78 1.52
N THR A 40 -8.91 1.02 1.34
CA THR A 40 -9.65 0.97 0.06
C THR A 40 -10.27 2.31 -0.36
N ARG A 41 -10.49 3.23 0.60
CA ARG A 41 -11.02 4.58 0.33
C ARG A 41 -9.93 5.59 0.00
N ASN A 42 -8.76 5.49 0.64
CA ASN A 42 -7.77 6.57 0.69
C ASN A 42 -6.44 6.24 -0.01
N VAL A 43 -6.16 4.97 -0.30
CA VAL A 43 -4.88 4.53 -0.85
C VAL A 43 -5.02 4.09 -2.29
N TRP A 44 -4.05 4.50 -3.09
CA TRP A 44 -3.83 4.03 -4.45
C TRP A 44 -2.61 3.12 -4.42
N PHE A 45 -2.81 1.87 -4.80
CA PHE A 45 -1.70 0.94 -5.03
C PHE A 45 -1.37 0.94 -6.51
N ILE A 46 -0.10 1.17 -6.82
CA ILE A 46 0.40 1.28 -8.19
C ILE A 46 1.56 0.32 -8.38
N SER A 47 1.52 -0.42 -9.47
CA SER A 47 2.65 -1.17 -10.01
C SER A 47 2.60 -1.12 -11.53
N SER A 48 3.60 -1.72 -12.16
CA SER A 48 3.61 -1.92 -13.60
C SER A 48 2.37 -2.74 -14.03
N PRO A 49 1.58 -2.25 -14.99
CA PRO A 49 0.39 -2.92 -15.47
C PRO A 49 0.74 -3.95 -16.55
N ASP A 50 -0.14 -4.93 -16.76
CA ASP A 50 0.06 -5.94 -17.81
C ASP A 50 -0.21 -5.37 -19.23
N ASP A 51 -0.97 -4.28 -19.34
CA ASP A 51 -1.59 -3.79 -20.58
C ASP A 51 -1.18 -2.37 -20.98
N ALA A 52 -0.27 -1.74 -20.23
CA ALA A 52 0.19 -0.38 -20.52
C ALA A 52 1.68 -0.18 -20.19
N TRP A 53 2.32 0.74 -20.92
CA TRP A 53 3.73 1.03 -20.74
C TRP A 53 3.97 2.27 -19.85
N ALA A 54 2.92 3.07 -19.61
CA ALA A 54 2.95 4.28 -18.81
C ALA A 54 1.53 4.69 -18.39
N PHE A 55 1.44 5.46 -17.30
CA PHE A 55 0.23 6.13 -16.87
C PHE A 55 0.50 7.58 -16.50
N THR A 56 -0.54 8.40 -16.50
CA THR A 56 -0.48 9.78 -16.04
C THR A 56 -1.60 10.05 -15.04
N PHE A 57 -1.29 10.84 -14.03
CA PHE A 57 -2.25 11.31 -13.03
C PHE A 57 -2.30 12.83 -13.07
N ARG A 58 -3.51 13.38 -13.00
CA ARG A 58 -3.68 14.79 -12.70
C ARG A 58 -3.39 15.00 -11.22
N GLY A 59 -2.71 16.09 -10.87
CA GLY A 59 -2.44 16.44 -9.47
C GLY A 59 -3.70 16.47 -8.59
N SER A 60 -4.84 16.83 -9.18
CA SER A 60 -6.16 16.81 -8.52
C SER A 60 -6.67 15.40 -8.17
N GLU A 61 -6.25 14.37 -8.90
CA GLU A 61 -6.67 12.97 -8.69
C GLU A 61 -5.92 12.32 -7.51
N ILE A 62 -4.68 12.76 -7.29
CA ILE A 62 -3.83 12.32 -6.17
C ILE A 62 -3.94 13.25 -4.95
N ALA A 63 -4.49 14.46 -5.12
CA ALA A 63 -4.65 15.40 -4.02
C ALA A 63 -5.46 14.76 -2.88
N LYS A 64 -4.87 14.74 -1.67
CA LYS A 64 -5.44 14.16 -0.43
C LYS A 64 -5.54 12.64 -0.41
N ARG A 65 -4.78 11.92 -1.25
CA ARG A 65 -4.73 10.46 -1.25
C ARG A 65 -3.30 9.98 -1.07
N HIS A 66 -3.14 8.78 -0.52
CA HIS A 66 -1.84 8.15 -0.38
C HIS A 66 -1.55 7.32 -1.62
N LEU A 67 -0.32 7.44 -2.12
CA LEU A 67 0.19 6.65 -3.23
C LEU A 67 1.20 5.65 -2.68
N VAL A 68 0.91 4.36 -2.84
CA VAL A 68 1.84 3.28 -2.53
C VAL A 68 2.27 2.66 -3.84
N VAL A 69 3.56 2.77 -4.15
CA VAL A 69 4.15 2.20 -5.37
C VAL A 69 4.85 0.90 -4.98
N LEU A 70 4.38 -0.21 -5.55
CA LEU A 70 4.94 -1.54 -5.35
C LEU A 70 5.66 -1.96 -6.63
N THR A 71 6.95 -2.28 -6.55
CA THR A 71 7.73 -2.68 -7.71
C THR A 71 7.47 -4.16 -8.06
N GLU A 72 7.75 -4.56 -9.30
CA GLU A 72 7.47 -5.93 -9.75
C GLU A 72 8.32 -6.97 -8.99
N GLU A 73 9.53 -6.59 -8.57
CA GLU A 73 10.48 -7.44 -7.86
C GLU A 73 9.93 -7.92 -6.52
N LEU A 74 9.06 -7.12 -5.88
CA LEU A 74 8.37 -7.51 -4.65
C LEU A 74 7.57 -8.80 -4.85
N PHE A 75 6.87 -8.93 -5.98
CA PHE A 75 6.00 -10.09 -6.24
C PHE A 75 6.75 -11.34 -6.67
N SER A 76 8.09 -11.31 -6.64
CA SER A 76 8.97 -12.46 -6.78
C SER A 76 9.50 -12.99 -5.43
N GLN A 77 9.19 -12.30 -4.32
CA GLN A 77 9.57 -12.70 -2.97
C GLN A 77 8.62 -13.77 -2.39
N ALA A 78 8.93 -14.26 -1.19
CA ALA A 78 8.06 -15.17 -0.46
C ALA A 78 6.74 -14.46 -0.08
N PRO A 79 5.61 -15.17 0.03
CA PRO A 79 4.32 -14.59 0.41
C PRO A 79 4.36 -13.79 1.71
N GLU A 80 5.17 -14.23 2.68
CA GLU A 80 5.36 -13.57 3.97
C GLU A 80 6.01 -12.19 3.80
N ASP A 81 7.04 -12.10 2.94
CA ASP A 81 7.72 -10.84 2.64
C ASP A 81 6.81 -9.88 1.86
N ILE A 82 6.03 -10.41 0.91
CA ILE A 82 5.04 -9.62 0.16
C ILE A 82 4.01 -9.00 1.12
N ASN A 83 3.44 -9.84 2.00
CA ASN A 83 2.47 -9.39 3.00
C ASN A 83 3.11 -8.36 3.94
N TYR A 84 4.33 -8.64 4.42
CA TYR A 84 5.05 -7.74 5.32
C TYR A 84 5.23 -6.36 4.69
N THR A 85 5.77 -6.28 3.48
CA THR A 85 5.98 -5.02 2.77
C THR A 85 4.66 -4.26 2.58
N ILE A 86 3.60 -4.93 2.13
CA ILE A 86 2.31 -4.26 1.92
C ILE A 86 1.73 -3.72 3.23
N VAL A 87 1.78 -4.48 4.34
CA VAL A 87 1.29 -4.01 5.64
C VAL A 87 2.18 -2.91 6.21
N HIS A 88 3.49 -2.97 6.00
CA HIS A 88 4.44 -1.93 6.40
C HIS A 88 4.09 -0.58 5.74
N GLU A 89 3.86 -0.57 4.42
CA GLU A 89 3.42 0.64 3.69
C GLU A 89 2.05 1.15 4.16
N ILE A 90 1.11 0.24 4.46
CA ILE A 90 -0.16 0.61 5.10
C ILE A 90 0.09 1.22 6.48
N GLY A 91 1.09 0.74 7.23
CA GLY A 91 1.53 1.30 8.51
C GLY A 91 1.90 2.77 8.38
N HIS A 92 2.73 3.13 7.39
CA HIS A 92 3.04 4.54 7.11
C HIS A 92 1.80 5.38 6.86
N VAL A 93 0.84 4.86 6.09
CA VAL A 93 -0.43 5.54 5.81
C VAL A 93 -1.26 5.72 7.10
N MET A 94 -1.45 4.66 7.87
CA MET A 94 -2.32 4.65 9.05
C MET A 94 -1.76 5.50 10.19
N LEU A 95 -0.44 5.57 10.30
CA LEU A 95 0.27 6.36 11.31
C LEU A 95 0.55 7.79 10.85
N ASN A 96 0.06 8.18 9.66
CA ASN A 96 0.24 9.51 9.08
C ASN A 96 1.72 9.94 9.03
N HIS A 97 2.58 8.98 8.66
CA HIS A 97 3.99 9.20 8.39
C HIS A 97 4.14 10.12 7.18
N LYS A 98 5.19 10.94 7.19
CA LYS A 98 5.45 11.90 6.12
C LYS A 98 6.24 11.19 5.02
N ASN A 99 5.78 11.31 3.79
CA ASN A 99 6.58 10.94 2.63
C ASN A 99 7.66 12.01 2.46
N SER A 100 8.91 11.63 2.20
CA SER A 100 10.05 12.56 2.00
C SER A 100 9.95 13.43 0.74
N ILE A 101 8.79 13.43 0.07
CA ILE A 101 8.53 14.22 -1.13
C ILE A 101 8.12 15.63 -0.69
N GLY A 102 9.03 16.60 -0.85
CA GLY A 102 8.76 18.01 -0.58
C GLY A 102 8.80 18.41 0.90
N VAL A 103 9.22 17.50 1.79
CA VAL A 103 9.43 17.77 3.21
C VAL A 103 10.80 17.22 3.62
N GLU A 104 11.69 18.08 4.10
CA GLU A 104 12.94 17.63 4.72
C GLU A 104 12.62 16.93 6.05
N GLN A 105 13.13 15.72 6.21
CA GLN A 105 13.02 14.93 7.42
C GLN A 105 14.41 14.62 7.95
N THR A 106 14.59 14.65 9.26
CA THR A 106 15.83 14.23 9.89
C THR A 106 15.97 12.70 9.84
N GLN A 107 17.21 12.20 9.85
CA GLN A 107 17.45 10.76 9.92
C GLN A 107 16.79 10.11 11.14
N THR A 108 16.71 10.84 12.26
CA THR A 108 16.05 10.37 13.48
C THR A 108 14.54 10.20 13.28
N GLU A 109 13.87 11.13 12.59
CA GLU A 109 12.45 11.03 12.27
C GLU A 109 12.16 9.89 11.30
N ILE A 110 13.03 9.69 10.29
CA ILE A 110 12.92 8.57 9.35
C ILE A 110 13.03 7.25 10.13
N ASN A 111 14.10 7.06 10.90
CA ASN A 111 14.33 5.83 11.66
C ASN A 111 13.17 5.52 12.63
N LYS A 112 12.57 6.56 13.22
CA LYS A 112 11.39 6.41 14.08
C LYS A 112 10.19 5.90 13.28
N GLN A 113 9.88 6.51 12.14
CA GLN A 113 8.75 6.14 11.30
C GLN A 113 8.88 4.72 10.73
N GLU A 114 10.08 4.34 10.27
CA GLU A 114 10.35 2.97 9.81
C GLU A 114 10.11 1.95 10.93
N LYS A 115 10.57 2.26 12.16
CA LYS A 115 10.37 1.39 13.32
C LYS A 115 8.88 1.26 13.69
N GLU A 116 8.13 2.35 13.65
CA GLU A 116 6.70 2.36 13.94
C GLU A 116 5.90 1.58 12.87
N ALA A 117 6.29 1.68 11.59
CA ALA A 117 5.71 0.90 10.51
C ALA A 117 6.03 -0.60 10.61
N ASP A 118 7.27 -0.95 10.99
CA ASP A 118 7.67 -2.31 11.33
C ASP A 118 6.85 -2.91 12.47
N GLU A 119 6.67 -2.16 13.56
CA GLU A 119 5.86 -2.58 14.70
C GLU A 119 4.39 -2.77 14.31
N PHE A 120 3.87 -1.90 13.43
CA PHE A 120 2.53 -2.04 12.85
C PHE A 120 2.41 -3.33 12.04
N ALA A 121 3.37 -3.63 11.16
CA ALA A 121 3.34 -4.84 10.35
C ALA A 121 3.39 -6.12 11.19
N ARG A 122 4.33 -6.20 12.15
CA ARG A 122 4.45 -7.34 13.07
C ARG A 122 3.18 -7.56 13.89
N ARG A 123 2.52 -6.49 14.34
CA ARG A 123 1.28 -6.58 15.12
C ARG A 123 0.17 -7.36 14.40
N TYR A 124 0.09 -7.26 13.08
CA TYR A 124 -0.99 -7.90 12.30
C TYR A 124 -0.57 -9.20 11.62
N LEU A 125 0.72 -9.41 11.39
CA LEU A 125 1.22 -10.58 10.68
C LEU A 125 1.80 -11.69 11.59
N GLY A 126 2.08 -11.38 12.87
CA GLY A 126 2.60 -12.34 13.85
C GLY A 126 4.11 -12.48 13.81
#